data_AF-A0A1B1HWY5-F1
#
_entry.id   AF-A0A1B1HWY5-F1
#
_cell.length_a   1.000
_cell.length_b   1.000
_cell.length_c   1.000
_cell.angle_alpha   90.00
_cell.angle_beta   90.00
_cell.angle_gamma   90.00
#
_symmetry.space_group_name_H-M   'P 1'
#
loop_
_entity.id
_entity.type
_entity.pdbx_description
1 polymer ?
#
loop_
_entity_poly.entity_id
_entity_poly.type
_entity_poly.pdbx_seq_one_letter_code
_entity_poly.pdbx_strand_id
1 'polypeptide(L)'
;HPGFIVKVKKILECICVNCGRLKADSSDPAFADRIRHIRDPKARMQAVWNFCKSKMICESDEPKDENEGGDQEEPKKGHGGCGAHQPQIRKEGLKLFVQYKRGKDEDEDAKSLQPDKRLIPPHEVYTTLKKVSDSDLHLLGLSVDYARPEWMVL
;
A
#
# COMPACT_ATOMS: atom_id res chain seq x y z
N HIS A 1 -2.72 15.15 12.70
CA HIS A 1 -3.28 16.50 12.42
C HIS A 1 -4.55 16.43 11.55
N PRO A 2 -5.64 17.16 11.88
CA PRO A 2 -6.90 17.11 11.12
C PRO A 2 -6.77 17.43 9.62
N GLY A 3 -5.90 18.40 9.28
CA GLY A 3 -5.68 18.80 7.88
C GLY A 3 -5.02 17.72 7.00
N PHE A 4 -4.37 16.72 7.59
CA PHE A 4 -3.66 15.67 6.85
C PHE A 4 -4.33 14.30 6.90
N ILE A 5 -5.40 14.12 7.68
CA ILE A 5 -6.00 12.79 7.91
C ILE A 5 -6.41 12.09 6.60
N VAL A 6 -6.91 12.85 5.62
CA VAL A 6 -7.30 12.31 4.30
C VAL A 6 -6.06 11.92 3.49
N LYS A 7 -4.98 12.70 3.56
CA LYS A 7 -3.72 12.40 2.86
C LYS A 7 -3.05 11.17 3.47
N VAL A 8 -2.97 11.11 4.79
CA VAL A 8 -2.47 9.94 5.55
C VAL A 8 -3.26 8.69 5.20
N LYS A 9 -4.60 8.76 5.18
CA LYS A 9 -5.44 7.64 4.74
C LYS A 9 -5.06 7.15 3.33
N LYS A 10 -4.92 8.07 2.37
CA LYS A 10 -4.53 7.70 1.00
C LYS A 10 -3.17 7.04 0.94
N ILE A 11 -2.18 7.54 1.69
CA ILE A 11 -0.84 6.95 1.76
C ILE A 11 -0.91 5.53 2.32
N LEU A 12 -1.64 5.31 3.42
CA LEU A 12 -1.88 3.97 3.98
C LEU A 12 -2.57 3.02 2.99
N GLU A 13 -3.41 3.53 2.09
CA GLU A 13 -4.02 2.73 1.02
C GLU A 13 -3.06 2.43 -0.13
N CYS A 14 -1.92 3.12 -0.21
CA CYS A 14 -0.89 2.88 -1.23
C CYS A 14 0.15 1.86 -0.79
N ILE A 15 0.52 1.86 0.48
CA ILE A 15 1.60 1.03 1.02
C ILE A 15 1.06 -0.25 1.67
N CYS A 16 1.96 -1.21 1.87
CA CYS A 16 1.70 -2.37 2.70
C CYS A 16 1.70 -1.96 4.18
N VAL A 17 0.61 -2.22 4.91
CA VAL A 17 0.54 -1.87 6.34
C VAL A 17 1.49 -2.70 7.22
N ASN A 18 2.04 -3.80 6.68
CA ASN A 18 2.98 -4.67 7.38
C ASN A 18 4.44 -4.25 7.14
N CYS A 19 4.89 -4.25 5.89
CA CYS A 19 6.30 -3.97 5.55
C CYS A 19 6.59 -2.52 5.12
N GLY A 20 5.57 -1.69 4.87
CA GLY A 20 5.74 -0.29 4.49
C GLY A 20 6.06 -0.03 3.01
N ARG A 21 6.32 -1.07 2.21
CA ARG A 21 6.58 -0.96 0.77
C ARG A 21 5.33 -0.46 0.03
N LEU A 22 5.51 0.43 -0.95
CA LEU A 22 4.45 0.80 -1.90
C LEU A 22 3.94 -0.45 -2.62
N LYS A 23 2.64 -0.67 -2.77
CA LYS A 23 2.07 -1.92 -3.36
C LYS A 23 2.18 -2.02 -4.89
N ALA A 24 2.78 -1.02 -5.53
CA ALA A 24 3.02 -1.00 -6.97
C ALA A 24 4.32 -0.26 -7.23
N ASP A 25 5.09 -0.72 -8.20
CA ASP A 25 6.36 -0.13 -8.61
C ASP A 25 6.52 -0.21 -10.13
N SER A 26 7.64 0.30 -10.64
CA SER A 26 7.91 0.39 -12.08
C SER A 26 8.10 -0.97 -12.77
N SER A 27 8.07 -2.08 -12.03
CA SER A 27 8.07 -3.44 -12.60
C SER A 27 6.76 -3.76 -13.32
N ASP A 28 5.65 -3.14 -12.89
CA ASP A 28 4.34 -3.21 -13.52
C ASP A 28 4.23 -2.14 -14.63
N PRO A 29 4.19 -2.51 -15.92
CA PRO A 29 4.11 -1.55 -17.02
C PRO A 29 2.88 -0.66 -16.94
N ALA A 30 1.74 -1.18 -16.47
CA ALA A 30 0.50 -0.41 -16.34
C ALA A 30 0.61 0.66 -15.25
N PHE A 31 1.38 0.39 -14.19
CA PHE A 31 1.72 1.40 -13.19
C PHE A 31 2.72 2.42 -13.74
N ALA A 32 3.81 1.95 -14.37
CA ALA A 32 4.87 2.79 -14.90
C ALA A 32 4.32 3.82 -15.91
N ASP A 33 3.55 3.36 -16.90
CA ASP A 33 2.95 4.22 -17.92
C ASP A 33 1.99 5.25 -17.32
N ARG A 34 1.26 4.88 -16.27
CA ARG A 34 0.31 5.76 -15.59
C ARG A 34 1.00 6.93 -14.90
N ILE A 35 2.21 6.76 -14.37
CA ILE A 35 2.90 7.81 -13.61
C ILE A 35 4.02 8.50 -14.39
N ARG A 36 4.51 7.90 -15.48
CA ARG A 36 5.70 8.34 -16.24
C ARG A 36 5.68 9.82 -16.59
N HIS A 37 4.54 10.33 -17.06
CA HIS A 37 4.42 11.71 -17.56
C HIS A 37 3.88 12.71 -16.54
N ILE A 38 3.53 12.27 -15.32
CA ILE A 38 2.93 13.13 -14.30
C ILE A 38 4.03 13.86 -13.52
N ARG A 39 4.23 15.15 -13.83
CA ARG A 39 5.21 16.01 -13.15
C ARG A 39 4.68 16.65 -11.88
N ASP A 40 3.38 16.98 -11.85
CA ASP A 40 2.76 17.58 -10.67
C ASP A 40 2.68 16.56 -9.52
N PRO A 41 3.29 16.83 -8.34
CA PRO A 41 3.32 15.87 -7.23
C PRO A 41 1.94 15.49 -6.71
N LYS A 42 0.98 16.43 -6.71
CA LYS A 42 -0.38 16.19 -6.23
C LYS A 42 -1.15 15.26 -7.17
N ALA A 43 -1.05 15.49 -8.48
CA ALA A 43 -1.61 14.62 -9.50
C ALA A 43 -0.96 13.23 -9.49
N ARG A 44 0.36 13.16 -9.26
CA ARG A 44 1.10 11.89 -9.15
C ARG A 44 0.59 11.06 -7.97
N MET A 45 0.51 11.65 -6.78
CA MET A 45 -0.06 10.97 -5.60
C MET A 45 -1.48 10.47 -5.85
N GLN A 46 -2.30 11.25 -6.54
CA GLN A 46 -3.67 10.85 -6.88
C GLN A 46 -3.71 9.66 -7.85
N ALA A 47 -2.82 9.63 -8.85
CA ALA A 47 -2.69 8.53 -9.80
C ALA A 47 -2.19 7.25 -9.13
N VAL A 48 -1.14 7.35 -8.30
CA VAL A 48 -0.59 6.23 -7.53
C VAL A 48 -1.63 5.67 -6.57
N TRP A 49 -2.34 6.52 -5.84
CA TRP A 49 -3.42 6.09 -4.95
C TRP A 49 -4.55 5.37 -5.68
N ASN A 50 -4.99 5.92 -6.83
CA ASN A 50 -6.03 5.28 -7.62
C ASN A 50 -5.63 3.87 -8.10
N PHE A 51 -4.35 3.64 -8.36
CA PHE A 51 -3.81 2.34 -8.74
C PHE A 51 -3.69 1.39 -7.54
N CYS A 52 -3.10 1.86 -6.43
CA CYS A 52 -2.77 0.99 -5.30
C CYS A 52 -3.96 0.66 -4.40
N LYS A 53 -5.00 1.51 -4.34
CA LYS A 53 -6.14 1.34 -3.41
C LYS A 53 -6.94 0.05 -3.64
N SER A 54 -6.88 -0.54 -4.83
CA SER A 54 -7.54 -1.81 -5.15
C SER A 54 -6.66 -3.04 -4.91
N LYS A 55 -5.34 -2.87 -4.75
CA LYS A 55 -4.42 -3.97 -4.42
C LYS A 55 -4.60 -4.38 -2.96
N MET A 56 -5.15 -5.58 -2.76
CA MET A 56 -5.46 -6.14 -1.44
C MET A 56 -4.46 -7.21 -0.96
N ILE A 57 -3.38 -7.41 -1.71
CA ILE A 57 -2.28 -8.33 -1.41
C ILE A 57 -0.98 -7.57 -1.68
N CYS A 58 0.02 -7.73 -0.80
CA CYS A 58 1.36 -7.21 -1.02
C CYS A 58 2.16 -8.25 -1.82
N GLU A 59 2.18 -8.12 -3.14
CA GLU A 59 2.78 -9.07 -4.08
C GLU A 59 4.24 -9.37 -3.74
N SER A 60 4.53 -10.62 -3.36
CA SER A 60 5.90 -11.12 -3.18
C SER A 60 6.48 -11.58 -4.50
N ASP A 61 7.81 -11.69 -4.56
CA ASP A 61 8.49 -12.28 -5.72
C ASP A 61 8.12 -13.77 -5.83
N GLU A 62 7.91 -14.25 -7.05
CA GLU A 62 7.75 -15.68 -7.28
C GLU A 62 9.07 -16.39 -6.94
N PRO A 63 9.04 -17.49 -6.17
CA PRO A 63 10.24 -18.29 -5.95
C PRO A 63 10.73 -18.81 -7.31
N LYS A 64 12.05 -18.75 -7.53
CA LYS A 64 12.66 -19.36 -8.71
C LYS A 64 12.40 -20.87 -8.65
N ASP A 65 11.71 -21.42 -9.64
CA ASP A 65 11.63 -22.87 -9.80
C ASP A 65 13.00 -23.35 -10.32
N GLU A 66 13.73 -24.12 -9.51
CA GLU A 66 15.09 -24.58 -9.83
C GLU A 66 15.12 -25.73 -10.86
N ASN A 67 13.98 -26.06 -11.50
CA ASN A 67 13.83 -27.30 -12.29
C ASN A 67 13.66 -27.13 -13.82
N GLU A 68 13.72 -25.93 -14.38
CA GLU A 68 13.63 -25.78 -15.85
C GLU A 68 14.96 -25.35 -16.47
N GLY A 69 15.73 -26.36 -16.87
CA GLY A 69 16.84 -26.18 -17.80
C GLY A 69 16.30 -25.83 -19.19
N GLY A 70 16.40 -24.56 -19.57
CA GLY A 70 16.10 -24.10 -20.93
C GLY A 70 15.98 -22.58 -21.00
N ASP A 71 16.97 -21.94 -21.63
CA ASP A 71 17.08 -20.52 -21.97
C ASP A 71 16.94 -19.47 -20.84
N GLN A 72 18.04 -18.73 -20.65
CA GLN A 72 18.16 -17.62 -19.71
C GLN A 72 17.36 -16.41 -20.20
N GLU A 73 16.05 -16.37 -19.96
CA GLU A 73 15.35 -15.10 -19.77
C GLU A 73 15.64 -14.63 -18.34
N GLU A 74 16.24 -13.44 -18.18
CA GLU A 74 16.50 -12.89 -16.84
C GLU A 74 15.20 -12.93 -16.01
N PRO A 75 15.22 -13.51 -14.79
CA PRO A 75 14.02 -13.63 -13.99
C PRO A 75 13.45 -12.24 -13.75
N LYS A 76 12.20 -12.02 -14.17
CA LYS A 76 11.49 -10.75 -13.97
C LYS A 76 11.56 -10.42 -12.48
N LYS A 77 12.33 -9.37 -12.16
CA LYS A 77 12.51 -8.90 -10.79
C LYS A 77 11.14 -8.47 -10.28
N GLY A 78 10.58 -9.24 -9.36
CA GLY A 78 9.26 -8.96 -8.82
C GLY A 78 9.26 -7.72 -7.92
N HIS A 79 8.07 -7.46 -7.40
CA HIS A 79 7.76 -6.28 -6.59
C HIS A 79 8.45 -6.25 -5.20
N GLY A 80 8.90 -7.41 -4.69
CA GLY A 80 9.60 -7.55 -3.41
C GLY A 80 8.71 -7.35 -2.17
N GLY A 81 7.41 -7.61 -2.28
CA GLY A 81 6.45 -7.54 -1.17
C GLY A 81 6.50 -8.74 -0.22
N CYS A 82 5.68 -8.70 0.83
CA CYS A 82 5.69 -9.70 1.92
C CYS A 82 4.53 -10.70 1.90
N GLY A 83 3.69 -10.73 0.87
CA GLY A 83 2.53 -11.64 0.76
C GLY A 83 1.31 -11.26 1.61
N ALA A 84 1.46 -10.38 2.61
CA ALA A 84 0.37 -10.03 3.53
C ALA A 84 -0.87 -9.44 2.83
N HIS A 85 -2.06 -9.89 3.25
CA HIS A 85 -3.33 -9.26 2.91
C HIS A 85 -3.40 -7.82 3.44
N GLN A 86 -4.03 -6.95 2.66
CA GLN A 86 -4.12 -5.53 2.96
C GLN A 86 -5.56 -5.16 3.38
N PRO A 87 -5.73 -4.41 4.47
CA PRO A 87 -7.04 -4.00 4.93
C PRO A 87 -7.59 -2.84 4.09
N GLN A 88 -8.91 -2.68 4.14
CA GLN A 88 -9.54 -1.42 3.75
C GLN A 88 -9.33 -0.39 4.87
N ILE A 89 -8.82 0.80 4.52
CA ILE A 89 -8.69 1.90 5.47
C ILE A 89 -9.98 2.72 5.46
N ARG A 90 -10.68 2.80 6.59
CA ARG A 90 -11.92 3.58 6.75
C ARG A 90 -11.66 4.80 7.64
N LYS A 91 -12.25 5.94 7.29
CA LYS A 91 -12.22 7.17 8.12
C LYS A 91 -13.60 7.40 8.71
N GLU A 92 -13.67 7.59 10.01
CA GLU A 92 -14.90 7.95 10.72
C GLU A 92 -14.59 9.11 11.67
N GLY A 93 -15.14 10.28 11.39
CA GLY A 93 -14.73 11.51 12.06
C GLY A 93 -13.22 11.74 11.93
N LEU A 94 -12.53 11.76 13.06
CA LEU A 94 -11.08 11.92 13.20
C LEU A 94 -10.33 10.59 13.48
N LYS A 95 -11.01 9.46 13.35
CA LYS A 95 -10.43 8.12 13.57
C LYS A 95 -10.23 7.39 12.25
N LEU A 96 -9.20 6.56 12.19
CA LEU A 96 -8.94 5.62 11.10
C LEU A 96 -9.19 4.20 11.61
N PHE A 97 -9.73 3.36 10.75
CA PHE A 97 -9.97 1.95 11.04
C PHE A 97 -9.40 1.09 9.91
N VAL A 98 -8.88 -0.07 10.28
CA VAL A 98 -8.51 -1.14 9.33
C VAL A 98 -9.62 -2.18 9.34
N GLN A 99 -9.98 -2.69 8.16
CA GLN A 99 -11.02 -3.69 7.99
C GLN A 99 -10.55 -4.73 6.98
N TYR A 100 -10.38 -5.97 7.43
CA TYR A 100 -10.06 -7.10 6.55
C TYR A 100 -11.35 -7.72 6.03
N LYS A 101 -11.40 -8.06 4.74
CA LYS A 101 -12.50 -8.84 4.18
C LYS A 101 -12.28 -10.31 4.56
N ARG A 102 -13.28 -10.98 5.12
CA ARG A 102 -13.27 -12.44 5.27
C ARG A 102 -13.40 -13.10 3.89
N GLY A 103 -12.71 -14.23 3.72
CA GLY A 103 -12.84 -15.06 2.52
C GLY A 103 -14.26 -15.64 2.41
N LYS A 104 -14.65 -16.02 1.19
CA LYS A 104 -16.00 -16.55 0.91
C LYS A 104 -16.28 -17.94 1.52
N ASP A 105 -15.26 -18.63 2.02
CA ASP A 105 -15.37 -20.03 2.45
C ASP A 105 -15.67 -20.22 3.96
N GLU A 106 -15.87 -19.15 4.74
CA GLU A 106 -16.21 -19.22 6.18
C GLU A 106 -17.71 -18.93 6.46
N ASP A 107 -18.63 -19.24 5.53
CA ASP A 107 -19.98 -18.65 5.52
C ASP A 107 -21.15 -19.64 5.64
N GLU A 108 -21.07 -20.62 6.55
CA GLU A 108 -22.30 -21.32 7.01
C GLU A 108 -22.74 -20.97 8.44
N ASP A 109 -21.87 -20.51 9.34
CA ASP A 109 -22.24 -20.29 10.76
C ASP A 109 -22.03 -18.86 11.32
N ALA A 110 -21.56 -17.90 10.52
CA ALA A 110 -21.10 -16.60 11.04
C ALA A 110 -21.97 -15.38 10.68
N LYS A 111 -23.30 -15.54 10.54
CA LYS A 111 -24.24 -14.45 10.20
C LYS A 111 -24.33 -13.27 11.20
N SER A 112 -23.49 -13.17 12.22
CA SER A 112 -23.58 -12.11 13.25
C SER A 112 -22.26 -11.43 13.65
N LEU A 113 -21.09 -11.82 13.13
CA LEU A 113 -19.86 -11.09 13.46
C LEU A 113 -19.56 -10.04 12.40
N GLN A 114 -19.72 -8.77 12.79
CA GLN A 114 -19.31 -7.63 11.96
C GLN A 114 -17.89 -7.83 11.40
N PRO A 115 -17.64 -7.40 10.15
CA PRO A 115 -16.29 -7.45 9.59
C PRO A 115 -15.30 -6.79 10.54
N ASP A 116 -14.17 -7.47 10.78
CA ASP A 116 -13.23 -7.17 11.86
C ASP A 116 -12.60 -5.78 11.68
N LYS A 117 -13.31 -4.79 12.21
CA LYS A 117 -13.03 -3.36 12.05
C LYS A 117 -12.29 -2.91 13.30
N ARG A 118 -10.98 -2.75 13.17
CA ARG A 118 -10.09 -2.35 14.26
C ARG A 118 -9.69 -0.89 14.13
N LEU A 119 -9.75 -0.15 15.23
CA LEU A 119 -9.19 1.20 15.30
C LEU A 119 -7.68 1.14 15.08
N ILE A 120 -7.12 1.95 14.16
CA ILE A 120 -5.67 2.13 14.05
C ILE A 120 -5.28 3.43 14.77
N PRO A 121 -4.62 3.34 15.93
CA PRO A 121 -4.22 4.51 16.71
C PRO A 121 -3.10 5.30 16.02
N PRO A 122 -2.93 6.60 16.34
CA PRO A 122 -1.92 7.44 15.69
C PRO A 122 -0.50 6.89 15.74
N HIS A 123 -0.08 6.24 16.83
CA HIS A 123 1.27 5.68 16.97
C HIS A 123 1.53 4.49 16.01
N GLU A 124 0.52 3.66 15.75
CA GLU A 124 0.61 2.60 14.74
C GLU A 124 0.71 3.20 13.35
N VAL A 125 -0.10 4.22 13.04
CA VAL A 125 -0.01 4.96 11.76
C VAL A 125 1.39 5.53 11.56
N TYR A 126 1.93 6.22 12.57
CA TYR A 126 3.28 6.78 12.53
C TYR A 126 4.34 5.70 12.25
N THR A 127 4.27 4.59 12.98
CA THR A 127 5.22 3.48 12.84
C THR A 127 5.17 2.88 11.44
N THR A 128 3.98 2.72 10.87
CA THR A 128 3.82 2.20 9.51
C THR A 128 4.33 3.18 8.46
N LEU A 129 4.04 4.49 8.60
CA LEU A 129 4.52 5.50 7.66
C LEU A 129 6.05 5.65 7.67
N LYS A 130 6.69 5.44 8.82
CA LYS A 130 8.15 5.48 8.96
C LYS A 130 8.87 4.34 8.21
N LYS A 131 8.18 3.25 7.88
CA LYS A 131 8.73 2.11 7.11
C LYS A 131 8.84 2.42 5.61
N VAL A 132 8.19 3.46 5.11
CA VAL A 132 8.21 3.80 3.68
C VAL A 132 9.61 4.27 3.28
N SER A 133 10.19 3.64 2.26
CA SER A 133 11.51 3.97 1.75
C SER A 133 11.51 5.29 0.97
N ASP A 134 12.67 5.92 0.85
CA ASP A 134 12.80 7.18 0.10
C ASP A 134 12.48 7.00 -1.39
N SER A 135 12.77 5.84 -1.97
CA SER A 135 12.37 5.52 -3.35
C SER A 135 10.84 5.48 -3.51
N ASP A 136 10.14 4.89 -2.54
CA ASP A 136 8.69 4.78 -2.56
C ASP A 136 8.02 6.15 -2.33
N LEU A 137 8.64 7.02 -1.53
CA LEU A 137 8.21 8.40 -1.36
C LEU A 137 8.27 9.18 -2.68
N HIS A 138 9.36 9.00 -3.45
CA HIS A 138 9.49 9.62 -4.78
C HIS A 138 8.43 9.10 -5.75
N LEU A 139 8.17 7.79 -5.77
CA LEU A 139 7.12 7.20 -6.60
C LEU A 139 5.73 7.76 -6.25
N LEU A 140 5.42 7.89 -4.95
CA LEU A 140 4.19 8.50 -4.44
C LEU A 140 4.04 9.99 -4.79
N GLY A 141 5.13 10.68 -5.17
CA GLY A 141 5.14 12.13 -5.37
C GLY A 141 5.22 12.91 -4.05
N LEU A 142 5.95 12.39 -3.08
CA LEU A 142 6.28 13.07 -1.82
C LEU A 142 7.78 13.44 -1.80
N SER A 143 8.10 14.53 -1.11
CA SER A 143 9.49 14.97 -0.91
C SER A 143 10.05 14.37 0.38
N VAL A 144 11.25 13.79 0.28
CA VAL A 144 11.98 13.23 1.42
C VAL A 144 12.43 14.32 2.39
N ASP A 145 12.78 15.52 1.89
CA ASP A 145 13.30 16.60 2.74
C ASP A 145 12.20 17.47 3.35
N TYR A 146 11.06 17.61 2.67
CA TYR A 146 10.04 18.60 3.04
C TYR A 146 8.68 18.01 3.39
N ALA A 147 8.41 16.74 3.03
CA ALA A 147 7.06 16.19 3.07
C ALA A 147 7.00 14.71 3.44
N ARG A 148 7.85 14.25 4.37
CA ARG A 148 7.78 12.87 4.85
C ARG A 148 6.43 12.59 5.54
N PRO A 149 5.81 11.43 5.27
CA PRO A 149 4.44 11.14 5.70
C PRO A 149 4.30 11.02 7.21
N GLU A 150 5.32 10.54 7.91
CA GLU A 150 5.29 10.40 9.37
C GLU A 150 5.21 11.75 10.09
N TRP A 151 5.64 12.85 9.47
CA TRP A 151 5.49 14.22 10.02
C TRP A 151 4.04 14.72 10.01
N MET A 152 3.14 14.03 9.30
CA MET A 152 1.71 14.37 9.27
C MET A 152 0.96 13.88 10.52
N VAL A 153 1.60 13.02 11.32
CA VAL A 153 1.17 12.57 12.64
C VAL A 153 1.88 13.47 13.67
N LEU A 154 1.09 14.16 14.49
CA LEU A 154 1.58 15.07 15.54
C LEU A 154 1.32 14.44 16.90
#